data_AF-A0A9R0JML9-F1
#
_entry.id   AF-A0A9R0JML9-F1
#
_cell.length_a   1.000
_cell.length_b   1.000
_cell.length_c   1.000
_cell.angle_alpha   90.00
_cell.angle_beta   90.00
_cell.angle_gamma   90.00
#
_symmetry.space_group_name_H-M   'P 1'
#
loop_
_entity.id
_entity.type
_entity.pdbx_description
1 polymer ?
#
loop_
_entity_poly.entity_id
_entity_poly.type
_entity_poly.pdbx_seq_one_letter_code
_entity_poly.pdbx_strand_id
1 'polypeptide(L)'
;MPKHQTDDMPWDIYNQITEDDWKTFVMERNKPEMLVRREKASKSALQNKHPHRTGQKGYVRKRPEWINDGRLPPEAALTLSSGSSSVTSSLTTAPDRFKKFRSVEWILAHQVKNKEGKWEVDPNDKEAVNIAKMALEYIEEEGKGNISFTQGEDALTKAMGKKDHRGRFKATGGVNVGYKVAFGRIDRSSRCGHSEPSLEAVESIITSVRREFEDQLERKVAEALQKQLATLKATGQLNTLSTPALDYALVSDEFDVNRALETLPPHLIML
;
A
#
# COMPACT_ATOMS: atom_id res chain seq x y z
N MET A 1 -10.97 44.63 0.96
CA MET A 1 -9.65 44.50 0.33
C MET A 1 -9.76 45.06 -1.08
N PRO A 2 -9.02 46.12 -1.43
CA PRO A 2 -8.97 46.62 -2.81
C PRO A 2 -8.53 45.49 -3.74
N LYS A 3 -9.11 45.43 -4.94
CA LYS A 3 -8.69 44.46 -5.96
C LYS A 3 -7.45 45.03 -6.66
N HIS A 4 -6.28 44.45 -6.39
CA HIS A 4 -5.03 44.79 -7.09
C HIS A 4 -5.15 44.48 -8.58
N GLN A 5 -4.56 45.32 -9.43
CA GLN A 5 -4.56 45.11 -10.87
C GLN A 5 -3.56 43.99 -11.22
N THR A 6 -3.77 43.29 -12.33
CA THR A 6 -3.02 42.08 -12.70
C THR A 6 -1.53 42.31 -13.01
N ASP A 7 -1.11 43.58 -13.06
CA ASP A 7 0.25 43.99 -13.42
C ASP A 7 1.06 44.48 -12.22
N ASP A 8 0.47 44.52 -11.02
CA ASP A 8 1.18 44.91 -9.79
C ASP A 8 2.21 43.82 -9.41
N MET A 9 3.49 44.18 -9.28
CA MET A 9 4.52 43.21 -8.90
C MET A 9 4.41 42.90 -7.40
N PRO A 10 4.89 41.72 -6.94
CA PRO A 10 4.71 41.32 -5.55
C PRO A 10 5.27 42.31 -4.51
N TRP A 11 6.32 43.07 -4.83
CA TRP A 11 6.85 44.11 -3.95
C TRP A 11 6.00 45.40 -3.94
N ASP A 12 5.16 45.62 -4.95
CA ASP A 12 4.20 46.73 -4.98
C ASP A 12 2.96 46.43 -4.12
N ILE A 13 2.66 45.14 -3.93
CA ILE A 13 1.51 44.65 -3.15
C ILE A 13 1.91 44.42 -1.68
N TYR A 14 3.12 43.92 -1.44
CA TYR A 14 3.59 43.52 -0.12
C TYR A 14 4.85 44.30 0.25
N ASN A 15 4.69 45.31 1.11
CA ASN A 15 5.78 46.18 1.61
C ASN A 15 6.95 45.42 2.28
N GLN A 16 6.77 44.13 2.58
CA GLN A 16 7.76 43.26 3.22
C GLN A 16 8.67 42.54 2.23
N ILE A 17 8.35 42.59 0.93
CA ILE A 17 9.09 41.90 -0.13
C ILE A 17 9.82 42.95 -0.93
N THR A 18 11.14 42.84 -1.04
CA THR A 18 11.92 43.69 -1.94
C THR A 18 11.99 43.09 -3.35
N GLU A 19 12.35 43.91 -4.34
CA GLU A 19 12.60 43.44 -5.70
C GLU A 19 13.68 42.34 -5.73
N ASP A 20 14.72 42.49 -4.91
CA ASP A 20 15.83 41.53 -4.82
C ASP A 20 15.41 40.20 -4.16
N ASP A 21 14.52 40.25 -3.16
CA ASP A 21 13.93 39.05 -2.57
C ASP A 21 13.11 38.28 -3.62
N TRP A 22 12.36 39.01 -4.46
CA TRP A 22 11.60 38.39 -5.54
C TRP A 22 12.50 37.76 -6.60
N LYS A 23 13.55 38.47 -7.04
CA LYS A 23 14.54 37.92 -7.99
C LYS A 23 15.19 36.65 -7.44
N THR A 24 15.60 36.68 -6.17
CA THR A 24 16.19 35.52 -5.49
C THR A 24 15.21 34.35 -5.44
N PHE A 25 13.95 34.61 -5.08
CA PHE A 25 12.89 33.61 -5.08
C PHE A 25 12.66 32.98 -6.45
N VAL A 26 12.58 33.79 -7.51
CA VAL A 26 12.38 33.32 -8.89
C VAL A 26 13.55 32.46 -9.35
N MET A 27 14.79 32.89 -9.09
CA MET A 27 15.98 32.10 -9.38
C MET A 27 15.95 30.76 -8.65
N GLU A 28 15.59 30.75 -7.36
CA GLU A 28 15.55 29.54 -6.56
C GLU A 28 14.46 28.56 -7.00
N ARG A 29 13.27 29.06 -7.35
CA ARG A 29 12.15 28.25 -7.83
C ARG A 29 12.38 27.65 -9.22
N ASN A 30 13.21 28.31 -10.04
CA ASN A 30 13.58 27.83 -11.37
C ASN A 30 14.82 26.91 -11.39
N LYS A 31 15.43 26.61 -10.23
CA LYS A 31 16.48 25.59 -10.13
C LYS A 31 15.96 24.24 -10.62
N PRO A 32 16.78 23.43 -11.33
CA PRO A 32 16.34 22.15 -11.90
C PRO A 32 15.79 21.19 -10.83
N GLU A 33 16.38 21.16 -9.64
CA GLU A 33 15.91 20.34 -8.53
C GLU A 33 14.47 20.70 -8.09
N MET A 34 14.15 22.00 -8.04
CA MET A 34 12.82 22.48 -7.63
C MET A 34 11.77 22.19 -8.68
N LEU A 35 12.13 22.26 -9.97
CA LEU A 35 11.25 21.87 -11.07
C LEU A 35 10.90 20.39 -11.02
N VAL A 36 11.89 19.52 -10.78
CA VAL A 36 11.65 18.07 -10.60
C VAL A 36 10.75 17.79 -9.41
N ARG A 37 10.98 18.44 -8.26
CA ARG A 37 10.10 18.32 -7.08
C ARG A 37 8.67 18.78 -7.39
N ARG A 38 8.50 19.91 -8.08
CA ARG A 38 7.19 20.44 -8.49
C ARG A 38 6.48 19.47 -9.42
N GLU A 39 7.17 18.90 -10.40
CA GLU A 39 6.59 17.94 -11.32
C GLU A 39 6.14 16.66 -10.60
N LYS A 40 6.99 16.14 -9.69
CA LYS A 40 6.64 14.97 -8.85
C LYS A 40 5.42 15.24 -7.99
N ALA A 41 5.35 16.40 -7.34
CA ALA A 41 4.21 16.80 -6.52
C ALA A 41 2.93 16.96 -7.37
N SER A 42 3.05 17.57 -8.56
CA SER A 42 1.94 17.73 -9.51
C SER A 42 1.40 16.39 -9.98
N LYS A 43 2.28 15.47 -10.43
CA LYS A 43 1.91 14.10 -10.80
C LYS A 43 1.21 13.39 -9.64
N SER A 44 1.72 13.51 -8.42
CA SER A 44 1.08 12.94 -7.24
C SER A 44 -0.30 13.54 -6.94
N ALA A 45 -0.48 14.85 -7.16
CA ALA A 45 -1.75 15.52 -6.95
C ALA A 45 -2.80 15.07 -7.98
N LEU A 46 -2.39 14.86 -9.23
CA LEU A 46 -3.26 14.34 -10.31
C LEU A 46 -3.75 12.91 -10.05
N GLN A 47 -3.01 12.11 -9.28
CA GLN A 47 -3.44 10.76 -8.88
C GLN A 47 -4.51 10.76 -7.78
N ASN A 48 -4.85 11.92 -7.21
CA ASN A 48 -5.90 12.02 -6.19
C ASN A 48 -7.29 11.98 -6.85
N LYS A 49 -7.87 10.77 -6.93
CA LYS A 49 -9.16 10.53 -7.59
C LYS A 49 -10.33 11.33 -7.02
N HIS A 50 -10.44 11.41 -5.69
CA HIS A 50 -11.56 12.02 -4.99
C HIS A 50 -11.03 13.06 -3.98
N PRO A 51 -10.76 14.30 -4.42
CA PRO A 51 -10.26 15.33 -3.53
C PRO A 51 -11.35 15.77 -2.56
N HIS A 52 -11.09 15.61 -1.27
CA HIS A 52 -11.98 16.10 -0.22
C HIS A 52 -11.99 17.64 -0.17
N ARG A 53 -13.12 18.24 0.21
CA ARG A 53 -13.34 19.71 0.24
C ARG A 53 -13.28 20.35 1.62
N THR A 54 -12.64 19.69 2.58
CA THR A 54 -12.45 20.24 3.93
C THR A 54 -11.44 21.41 3.98
N GLY A 55 -10.71 21.67 2.88
CA GLY A 55 -9.69 22.72 2.79
C GLY A 55 -8.54 22.51 3.80
N GLN A 56 -7.82 23.58 4.12
CA GLN A 56 -6.73 23.57 5.10
C GLN A 56 -7.21 23.22 6.53
N LYS A 57 -8.51 23.43 6.81
CA LYS A 57 -9.13 23.12 8.09
C LYS A 57 -9.09 21.61 8.41
N GLY A 58 -9.17 20.76 7.39
CA GLY A 58 -9.26 19.31 7.56
C GLY A 58 -10.53 18.87 8.31
N TYR A 59 -10.66 17.57 8.57
CA TYR A 59 -11.85 17.00 9.24
C TYR A 59 -12.03 17.52 10.66
N VAL A 60 -10.95 17.64 11.44
CA VAL A 60 -11.00 18.05 12.86
C VAL A 60 -11.71 19.39 13.04
N ARG A 61 -11.37 20.39 12.22
CA ARG A 61 -11.99 21.72 12.29
C ARG A 61 -13.33 21.81 11.56
N LYS A 62 -13.63 20.87 10.66
CA LYS A 62 -14.92 20.79 9.96
C LYS A 62 -16.03 20.12 10.78
N ARG A 63 -15.70 19.20 11.68
CA ARG A 63 -16.65 18.57 12.62
C ARG A 63 -17.57 19.57 13.33
N PRO A 64 -17.05 20.58 14.05
CA PRO A 64 -17.94 21.53 14.73
C PRO A 64 -18.84 22.29 13.75
N GLU A 65 -18.36 22.60 12.54
CA GLU A 65 -19.22 23.22 11.50
C GLU A 65 -20.35 22.27 11.09
N TRP A 66 -20.06 21.00 10.86
CA TRP A 66 -21.08 20.00 10.49
C TRP A 66 -22.07 19.72 11.62
N ILE A 67 -21.62 19.76 12.87
CA ILE A 67 -22.49 19.61 14.05
C ILE A 67 -23.42 20.81 14.19
N ASN A 68 -22.89 22.03 14.07
CA ASN A 68 -23.68 23.25 14.13
C ASN A 68 -24.70 23.33 12.98
N ASP A 69 -24.35 22.82 11.80
CA ASP A 69 -25.24 22.72 10.65
C ASP A 69 -26.29 21.58 10.78
N GLY A 70 -26.24 20.77 11.84
CA GLY A 70 -27.13 19.62 12.04
C GLY A 70 -26.85 18.43 11.10
N ARG A 71 -25.72 18.44 10.39
CA ARG A 71 -25.34 17.41 9.41
C ARG A 71 -24.53 16.26 10.02
N LEU A 72 -24.01 16.45 11.23
CA LEU A 72 -23.29 15.44 12.00
C LEU A 72 -23.84 15.46 13.44
N PRO A 73 -24.12 14.31 14.07
CA PRO A 73 -24.69 14.31 15.40
C PRO A 73 -23.67 14.78 16.46
N PRO A 74 -24.12 15.40 17.56
CA PRO A 74 -23.22 15.94 18.60
C PRO A 74 -22.30 14.89 19.24
N GLU A 75 -22.69 13.61 19.24
CA GLU A 75 -21.84 12.49 19.71
C GLU A 75 -20.52 12.35 18.93
N ALA A 76 -20.45 12.87 17.69
CA ALA A 76 -19.22 12.91 16.92
C ALA A 76 -18.21 13.95 17.43
N ALA A 77 -18.60 14.83 18.35
CA ALA A 77 -17.77 15.94 18.84
C ALA A 77 -16.56 15.49 19.67
N LEU A 78 -16.55 14.28 20.26
CA LEU A 78 -15.48 13.97 21.21
C LEU A 78 -14.12 13.95 20.48
N THR A 79 -13.23 14.81 20.96
CA THR A 79 -11.85 14.85 20.53
C THR A 79 -11.11 13.67 21.17
N LEU A 80 -10.01 13.24 20.54
CA LEU A 80 -9.00 12.38 21.14
C LEU A 80 -8.31 13.14 22.28
N SER A 81 -9.03 13.49 23.34
CA SER A 81 -8.44 14.09 24.53
C SER A 81 -7.77 12.97 25.31
N SER A 82 -6.43 12.95 25.29
CA SER A 82 -5.66 12.16 26.24
C SER A 82 -5.91 12.72 27.64
N GLY A 83 -6.56 11.95 28.50
CA GLY A 83 -6.52 12.17 29.96
C GLY A 83 -7.72 12.86 30.59
N SER A 84 -8.93 12.29 30.50
CA SER A 84 -9.96 12.60 31.50
C SER A 84 -10.60 11.32 32.04
N SER A 85 -10.28 11.04 33.31
CA SER A 85 -10.68 9.87 34.09
C SER A 85 -12.02 10.09 34.80
N SER A 86 -13.04 10.55 34.09
CA SER A 86 -14.37 10.73 34.69
C SER A 86 -15.39 9.84 34.00
N VAL A 87 -15.71 8.77 34.71
CA VAL A 87 -16.75 7.79 34.42
C VAL A 87 -18.12 8.46 34.41
N THR A 88 -18.73 8.55 33.24
CA THR A 88 -20.19 8.53 33.09
C THR A 88 -20.51 7.61 31.91
N SER A 89 -21.26 6.56 32.21
CA SER A 89 -21.64 5.44 31.35
C SER A 89 -22.34 5.89 30.06
N SER A 90 -21.57 6.09 28.98
CA SER A 90 -21.96 5.89 27.56
C SER A 90 -20.92 6.55 26.62
N LEU A 91 -19.63 6.44 26.93
CA LEU A 91 -18.57 6.99 26.10
C LEU A 91 -18.20 5.96 25.03
N THR A 92 -18.54 6.26 23.77
CA THR A 92 -17.98 5.56 22.63
C THR A 92 -16.46 5.69 22.68
N THR A 93 -15.75 4.56 22.72
CA THR A 93 -14.29 4.57 22.71
C THR A 93 -13.83 5.23 21.40
N ALA A 94 -12.62 5.79 21.35
CA ALA A 94 -12.10 6.37 20.11
C ALA A 94 -12.29 5.46 18.87
N PRO A 95 -12.06 4.13 18.94
CA PRO A 95 -12.35 3.21 17.84
C PRO A 95 -13.82 3.14 17.44
N ASP A 96 -14.74 3.12 18.42
CA ASP A 96 -16.18 3.04 18.17
C ASP A 96 -16.69 4.30 17.46
N ARG A 97 -16.16 5.47 17.82
CA ARG A 97 -16.42 6.72 17.09
C ARG A 97 -16.03 6.60 15.63
N PHE A 98 -14.79 6.16 15.35
CA PHE A 98 -14.32 6.07 13.98
C PHE A 98 -15.16 5.08 13.18
N LYS A 99 -15.49 3.93 13.76
CA LYS A 99 -16.39 2.98 13.13
C LYS A 99 -17.76 3.60 12.80
N LYS A 100 -18.30 4.41 13.71
CA LYS A 100 -19.65 5.00 13.57
C LYS A 100 -19.73 6.20 12.62
N PHE A 101 -18.80 7.15 12.72
CA PHE A 101 -18.93 8.44 12.02
C PHE A 101 -18.00 8.62 10.83
N ARG A 102 -16.94 7.82 10.67
CA ARG A 102 -15.93 8.07 9.64
C ARG A 102 -16.52 8.05 8.23
N SER A 103 -17.40 7.09 7.95
CA SER A 103 -18.12 7.00 6.68
C SER A 103 -18.93 8.26 6.40
N VAL A 104 -19.64 8.77 7.41
CA VAL A 104 -20.43 10.01 7.32
C VAL A 104 -19.54 11.23 7.13
N GLU A 105 -18.46 11.35 7.90
CA GLU A 105 -17.48 12.44 7.77
C GLU A 105 -16.82 12.47 6.39
N TRP A 106 -16.52 11.30 5.82
CA TRP A 106 -16.01 11.19 4.46
C TRP A 106 -17.04 11.72 3.45
N ILE A 107 -18.32 11.35 3.57
CA ILE A 107 -19.39 11.83 2.69
C ILE A 107 -19.53 13.35 2.79
N LEU A 108 -19.62 13.90 4.02
CA LEU A 108 -19.73 15.33 4.27
C LEU A 108 -18.55 16.13 3.69
N ALA A 109 -17.35 15.55 3.71
CA ALA A 109 -16.17 16.16 3.13
C ALA A 109 -16.20 16.25 1.60
N HIS A 110 -17.03 15.45 0.92
CA HIS A 110 -17.17 15.47 -0.55
C HIS A 110 -18.43 16.20 -1.01
N GLN A 111 -19.23 16.74 -0.10
CA GLN A 111 -20.42 17.50 -0.44
C GLN A 111 -20.09 18.90 -1.00
N VAL A 112 -20.93 19.33 -1.94
CA VAL A 112 -20.96 20.66 -2.56
C VAL A 112 -22.37 21.21 -2.42
N LYS A 113 -22.48 22.54 -2.27
CA LYS A 113 -23.77 23.20 -2.38
C LYS A 113 -24.16 23.31 -3.85
N ASN A 114 -25.30 22.74 -4.19
CA ASN A 114 -25.91 22.93 -5.49
C ASN A 114 -26.36 24.38 -5.71
N LYS A 115 -26.75 24.67 -6.95
CA LYS A 115 -27.42 25.93 -7.31
C LYS A 115 -28.67 26.19 -6.44
N GLU A 116 -29.32 25.14 -5.99
CA GLU A 116 -30.49 25.16 -5.10
C GLU A 116 -30.13 25.32 -3.61
N GLY A 117 -28.84 25.40 -3.27
CA GLY A 117 -28.37 25.49 -1.89
C GLY A 117 -28.36 24.18 -1.11
N LYS A 118 -28.86 23.08 -1.69
CA LYS A 118 -28.81 21.73 -1.10
C LYS A 118 -27.38 21.17 -1.14
N TRP A 119 -26.99 20.49 -0.08
CA TRP A 119 -25.71 19.78 -0.02
C TRP A 119 -25.84 18.38 -0.61
N GLU A 120 -25.03 18.08 -1.62
CA GLU A 120 -24.90 16.73 -2.17
C GLU A 120 -23.46 16.42 -2.54
N VAL A 121 -23.11 15.14 -2.62
CA VAL A 121 -21.79 14.73 -3.14
C VAL A 121 -21.70 15.18 -4.59
N ASP A 122 -20.56 15.74 -4.96
CA ASP A 122 -20.34 16.34 -6.28
C ASP A 122 -20.77 15.40 -7.42
N PRO A 123 -21.78 15.78 -8.23
CA PRO A 123 -22.27 14.96 -9.33
C PRO A 123 -21.22 14.66 -10.39
N ASN A 124 -20.16 15.48 -10.49
CA ASN A 124 -19.06 15.23 -11.42
C ASN A 124 -18.23 14.02 -11.03
N ASP A 125 -18.18 13.68 -9.74
CA ASP A 125 -17.44 12.54 -9.20
C ASP A 125 -18.36 11.34 -9.01
N LYS A 126 -18.70 10.66 -10.13
CA LYS A 126 -19.61 9.51 -10.15
C LYS A 126 -19.16 8.37 -9.23
N GLU A 127 -17.85 8.16 -9.12
CA GLU A 127 -17.26 7.17 -8.23
C GLU A 127 -17.50 7.53 -6.76
N ALA A 128 -17.25 8.79 -6.37
CA ALA A 128 -17.52 9.24 -5.00
C ALA A 128 -19.02 9.21 -4.65
N VAL A 129 -19.91 9.53 -5.59
CA VAL A 129 -21.36 9.40 -5.41
C VAL A 129 -21.74 7.94 -5.16
N ASN A 130 -21.19 7.00 -5.94
CA ASN A 130 -21.45 5.57 -5.75
C ASN A 130 -20.91 5.07 -4.39
N ILE A 131 -19.67 5.45 -4.03
CA ILE A 131 -19.09 5.11 -2.72
C ILE A 131 -19.95 5.66 -1.58
N ALA A 132 -20.43 6.89 -1.68
CA ALA A 132 -21.28 7.50 -0.67
C ALA A 132 -22.62 6.76 -0.53
N LYS A 133 -23.25 6.40 -1.66
CA LYS A 133 -24.49 5.62 -1.66
C LYS A 133 -24.30 4.26 -0.99
N MET A 134 -23.32 3.49 -1.43
CA MET A 134 -22.99 2.17 -0.86
C MET A 134 -22.63 2.27 0.63
N ALA A 135 -21.88 3.29 1.03
CA ALA A 135 -21.51 3.47 2.43
C ALA A 135 -22.73 3.76 3.32
N LEU A 136 -23.71 4.55 2.85
CA LEU A 136 -24.96 4.78 3.58
C LEU A 136 -25.80 3.51 3.69
N GLU A 137 -25.94 2.74 2.60
CA GLU A 137 -26.65 1.46 2.60
C GLU A 137 -26.02 0.48 3.62
N TYR A 138 -24.68 0.37 3.64
CA TYR A 138 -23.98 -0.47 4.59
C TYR A 138 -24.11 -0.01 6.06
N ILE A 139 -24.22 1.30 6.32
CA ILE A 139 -24.50 1.82 7.67
C ILE A 139 -25.91 1.42 8.10
N GLU A 140 -26.90 1.52 7.22
CA GLU A 140 -28.27 1.11 7.51
C GLU A 140 -28.38 -0.39 7.75
N GLU A 141 -27.68 -1.21 6.96
CA GLU A 141 -27.65 -2.66 7.11
C GLU A 141 -26.93 -3.10 8.39
N GLU A 142 -25.85 -2.42 8.79
CA GLU A 142 -25.22 -2.63 10.11
C GLU A 142 -26.18 -2.25 11.24
N GLY A 143 -26.90 -1.13 11.12
CA GLY A 143 -27.90 -0.71 12.11
C GLY A 143 -29.07 -1.68 12.27
N LYS A 144 -29.42 -2.40 11.20
CA LYS A 144 -30.43 -3.49 11.21
C LYS A 144 -29.85 -4.81 11.74
N GLY A 145 -28.54 -4.94 11.87
CA GLY A 145 -27.85 -6.17 12.28
C GLY A 145 -27.65 -7.19 11.15
N ASN A 146 -27.88 -6.82 9.89
CA ASN A 146 -27.71 -7.71 8.73
C ASN A 146 -26.23 -7.92 8.38
N ILE A 147 -25.40 -6.92 8.68
CA ILE A 147 -23.97 -6.93 8.38
C ILE A 147 -23.21 -6.61 9.66
N SER A 148 -22.11 -7.31 9.87
CA SER A 148 -21.09 -6.92 10.84
C SER A 148 -19.76 -6.73 10.12
N PHE A 149 -18.98 -5.76 10.57
CA PHE A 149 -17.64 -5.50 10.06
C PHE A 149 -16.60 -6.15 10.95
N THR A 150 -15.56 -6.71 10.33
CA THR A 150 -14.40 -7.22 11.06
C THR A 150 -13.58 -6.07 11.66
N GLN A 151 -12.67 -6.39 12.59
CA GLN A 151 -11.82 -5.36 13.19
C GLN A 151 -11.00 -4.66 12.11
N GLY A 152 -11.22 -3.34 11.97
CA GLY A 152 -10.51 -2.56 10.97
C GLY A 152 -11.19 -2.33 9.65
N GLU A 153 -12.42 -2.80 9.54
CA GLU A 153 -13.30 -2.55 8.43
C GLU A 153 -14.48 -1.72 8.92
N ASP A 154 -15.02 -0.92 8.01
CA ASP A 154 -16.21 -0.13 8.19
C ASP A 154 -16.96 -0.05 6.87
N ALA A 155 -18.17 0.54 6.91
CA ALA A 155 -19.00 0.75 5.74
C ALA A 155 -18.24 1.46 4.59
N LEU A 156 -17.38 2.44 4.91
CA LEU A 156 -16.58 3.15 3.92
C LEU A 156 -15.51 2.26 3.28
N THR A 157 -14.76 1.47 4.06
CA THR A 157 -13.76 0.54 3.53
C THR A 157 -14.41 -0.53 2.66
N LYS A 158 -15.59 -1.04 3.04
CA LYS A 158 -16.37 -1.96 2.21
C LYS A 158 -16.84 -1.31 0.92
N ALA A 159 -17.35 -0.07 0.97
CA ALA A 159 -17.81 0.68 -0.21
C ALA A 159 -16.66 1.01 -1.19
N MET A 160 -15.46 1.30 -0.68
CA MET A 160 -14.29 1.54 -1.52
C MET A 160 -13.65 0.26 -2.08
N GLY A 161 -13.99 -0.92 -1.53
CA GLY A 161 -13.40 -2.20 -1.91
C GLY A 161 -11.91 -2.34 -1.60
N LYS A 162 -11.33 -1.41 -0.83
CA LYS A 162 -9.90 -1.38 -0.48
C LYS A 162 -9.71 -0.91 0.95
N LYS A 163 -8.88 -1.65 1.70
CA LYS A 163 -8.45 -1.28 3.05
C LYS A 163 -7.53 -0.06 3.01
N ASP A 164 -7.62 0.75 4.06
CA ASP A 164 -6.76 1.91 4.22
C ASP A 164 -5.29 1.53 4.50
N HIS A 165 -4.39 2.43 4.13
CA HIS A 165 -2.99 2.28 4.45
C HIS A 165 -2.76 2.38 5.97
N ARG A 166 -1.93 1.50 6.52
CA ARG A 166 -1.75 1.34 7.98
C ARG A 166 -1.32 2.62 8.71
N GLY A 167 -0.50 3.45 8.06
CA GLY A 167 -0.03 4.73 8.57
C GLY A 167 -0.88 5.94 8.18
N ARG A 168 -1.83 5.78 7.24
CA ARG A 168 -2.62 6.89 6.71
C ARG A 168 -4.06 6.47 6.55
N PHE A 169 -4.84 6.85 7.55
CA PHE A 169 -6.25 6.53 7.61
C PHE A 169 -7.09 7.66 7.01
N LYS A 170 -8.10 7.32 6.20
CA LYS A 170 -8.99 8.28 5.54
C LYS A 170 -10.03 8.84 6.51
N ALA A 171 -10.49 10.07 6.25
CA ALA A 171 -11.56 10.77 6.97
C ALA A 171 -11.39 10.96 8.49
N THR A 172 -10.21 10.66 9.04
CA THR A 172 -9.92 10.76 10.47
C THR A 172 -9.60 12.19 10.93
N GLY A 173 -9.02 13.00 10.03
CA GLY A 173 -8.46 14.31 10.34
C GLY A 173 -7.23 14.24 11.26
N GLY A 174 -6.19 15.00 10.93
CA GLY A 174 -4.96 15.08 11.71
C GLY A 174 -3.77 14.36 11.06
N VAL A 175 -2.57 14.86 11.36
CA VAL A 175 -1.30 14.25 10.95
C VAL A 175 -1.09 13.01 11.81
N ASN A 176 -0.72 11.89 11.20
CA ASN A 176 -0.36 10.63 11.88
C ASN A 176 -1.47 9.91 12.68
N VAL A 177 -2.76 10.11 12.35
CA VAL A 177 -3.79 9.22 12.90
C VAL A 177 -3.72 7.88 12.16
N GLY A 178 -2.93 6.98 12.73
CA GLY A 178 -2.73 5.63 12.21
C GLY A 178 -3.86 4.68 12.57
N TYR A 179 -3.88 3.54 11.87
CA TYR A 179 -4.88 2.50 12.04
C TYR A 179 -5.12 2.07 13.50
N LYS A 180 -4.06 2.05 14.32
CA LYS A 180 -4.15 1.67 15.74
C LYS A 180 -5.03 2.62 16.56
N VAL A 181 -5.01 3.91 16.24
CA VAL A 181 -5.86 4.91 16.91
C VAL A 181 -7.30 4.77 16.43
N ALA A 182 -7.48 4.45 15.15
CA ALA A 182 -8.78 4.37 14.51
C ALA A 182 -9.58 3.10 14.82
N PHE A 183 -8.92 1.94 14.94
CA PHE A 183 -9.58 0.65 15.11
C PHE A 183 -9.06 -0.15 16.31
N GLY A 184 -8.24 0.49 17.14
CA GLY A 184 -7.57 -0.18 18.25
C GLY A 184 -6.41 -1.05 17.80
N ARG A 185 -5.86 -1.81 18.75
CA ARG A 185 -4.79 -2.77 18.48
C ARG A 185 -5.42 -3.99 17.80
N ILE A 186 -5.01 -4.28 16.56
CA ILE A 186 -5.32 -5.57 15.94
C ILE A 186 -4.60 -6.64 16.76
N ASP A 187 -5.31 -7.69 17.15
CA ASP A 187 -4.69 -8.88 17.69
C ASP A 187 -3.78 -9.48 16.61
N ARG A 188 -2.47 -9.48 16.91
CA ARG A 188 -1.43 -9.92 15.98
C ARG A 188 -1.29 -11.44 15.94
N SER A 189 -2.36 -12.18 16.17
CA SER A 189 -2.34 -13.64 15.96
C SER A 189 -2.05 -13.98 14.49
N SER A 190 -2.28 -13.05 13.57
CA SER A 190 -1.83 -13.11 12.19
C SER A 190 -0.72 -12.09 11.91
N ARG A 191 0.45 -12.20 12.55
CA ARG A 191 1.65 -11.87 11.77
C ARG A 191 1.56 -12.77 10.55
N CYS A 192 1.70 -12.18 9.36
CA CYS A 192 1.86 -12.90 8.11
C CYS A 192 2.64 -14.18 8.41
N GLY A 193 1.96 -15.32 8.40
CA GLY A 193 2.64 -16.53 8.01
C GLY A 193 3.25 -16.14 6.68
N HIS A 194 4.56 -16.27 6.56
CA HIS A 194 5.06 -16.61 5.23
C HIS A 194 4.12 -17.70 4.75
N SER A 195 3.34 -17.44 3.70
CA SER A 195 2.68 -18.53 3.00
C SER A 195 3.84 -19.41 2.57
N GLU A 196 4.15 -20.42 3.36
CA GLU A 196 5.10 -21.43 2.94
C GLU A 196 4.55 -21.91 1.59
N PRO A 197 5.37 -21.83 0.52
CA PRO A 197 4.93 -22.32 -0.77
C PRO A 197 4.40 -23.74 -0.57
N SER A 198 3.23 -24.04 -1.14
CA SER A 198 2.63 -25.37 -0.96
C SER A 198 3.66 -26.44 -1.32
N LEU A 199 3.60 -27.60 -0.65
CA LEU A 199 4.55 -28.68 -0.88
C LEU A 199 4.64 -29.00 -2.39
N GLU A 200 3.49 -28.99 -3.07
CA GLU A 200 3.37 -29.15 -4.52
C GLU A 200 4.12 -28.08 -5.32
N ALA A 201 4.08 -26.80 -4.89
CA ALA A 201 4.81 -25.73 -5.55
C ALA A 201 6.33 -25.89 -5.38
N VAL A 202 6.77 -26.34 -4.20
CA VAL A 202 8.19 -26.63 -3.94
C VAL A 202 8.66 -27.84 -4.77
N GLU A 203 7.89 -28.92 -4.80
CA GLU A 203 8.17 -30.10 -5.64
C GLU A 203 8.19 -29.75 -7.13
N SER A 204 7.28 -28.89 -7.60
CA SER A 204 7.28 -28.39 -8.97
C SER A 204 8.55 -27.60 -9.30
N ILE A 205 9.04 -26.78 -8.36
CA ILE A 205 10.29 -26.03 -8.56
C ILE A 205 11.48 -27.00 -8.59
N ILE A 206 11.54 -27.97 -7.67
CA ILE A 206 12.63 -28.96 -7.60
C ILE A 206 12.70 -29.79 -8.88
N THR A 207 11.55 -30.25 -9.39
CA THR A 207 11.48 -31.03 -10.63
C THR A 207 11.88 -30.20 -11.86
N SER A 208 11.46 -28.93 -11.93
CA SER A 208 11.87 -28.02 -13.00
C SER A 208 13.40 -27.80 -13.02
N VAL A 209 13.99 -27.50 -11.85
CA VAL A 209 15.43 -27.25 -11.74
C VAL A 209 16.25 -28.50 -12.07
N ARG A 210 15.80 -29.68 -11.62
CA ARG A 210 16.46 -30.96 -11.95
C ARG A 210 16.46 -31.20 -13.45
N ARG A 211 15.32 -31.02 -14.11
CA ARG A 211 15.19 -31.20 -15.55
C ARG A 211 16.07 -30.23 -16.32
N GLU A 212 16.06 -28.95 -15.95
CA GLU A 212 16.92 -27.94 -16.60
C GLU A 212 18.41 -28.29 -16.47
N PHE A 213 18.82 -28.83 -15.33
CA PHE A 213 20.20 -29.24 -15.11
C PHE A 213 20.57 -30.48 -15.94
N GLU A 214 19.72 -31.51 -15.98
CA GLU A 214 19.90 -32.71 -16.81
C GLU A 214 20.02 -32.33 -18.29
N ASP A 215 19.10 -31.51 -18.79
CA ASP A 215 19.12 -30.97 -20.15
C ASP A 215 20.43 -30.20 -20.48
N GLN A 216 20.91 -29.39 -19.54
CA GLN A 216 22.17 -28.66 -19.72
C GLN A 216 23.38 -29.59 -19.72
N LEU A 217 23.36 -30.63 -18.89
CA LEU A 217 24.42 -31.64 -18.84
C LEU A 217 24.47 -32.42 -20.16
N GLU A 218 23.33 -32.90 -20.65
CA GLU A 218 23.23 -33.63 -21.92
C GLU A 218 23.76 -32.80 -23.09
N ARG A 219 23.37 -31.52 -23.18
CA ARG A 219 23.89 -30.62 -24.23
C ARG A 219 25.41 -30.46 -24.13
N LYS A 220 25.95 -30.22 -22.94
CA LYS A 220 27.41 -30.06 -22.75
C LYS A 220 28.18 -31.34 -23.05
N VAL A 221 27.65 -32.50 -22.68
CA VAL A 221 28.26 -33.81 -23.00
C VAL A 221 28.21 -34.07 -24.49
N ALA A 222 27.08 -33.82 -25.15
CA ALA A 222 26.94 -33.97 -26.60
C ALA A 222 27.91 -33.05 -27.36
N GLU A 223 28.03 -31.79 -26.95
CA GLU A 223 29.00 -30.85 -27.52
C GLU A 223 30.45 -31.32 -27.29
N ALA A 224 30.77 -31.81 -26.10
CA ALA A 224 32.11 -32.32 -25.80
C ALA A 224 32.43 -33.55 -26.65
N LEU A 225 31.50 -34.50 -26.79
CA LEU A 225 31.64 -35.68 -27.65
C LEU A 225 31.77 -35.28 -29.12
N GLN A 226 30.97 -34.34 -29.60
CA GLN A 226 31.08 -33.83 -30.97
C GLN A 226 32.43 -33.17 -31.21
N LYS A 227 32.94 -32.38 -30.25
CA LYS A 227 34.29 -31.79 -30.33
C LYS A 227 35.37 -32.87 -30.35
N GLN A 228 35.27 -33.89 -29.51
CA GLN A 228 36.22 -35.02 -29.49
C GLN A 228 36.19 -35.78 -30.83
N LEU A 229 35.01 -36.12 -31.34
CA LEU A 229 34.85 -36.79 -32.63
C LEU A 229 35.36 -35.93 -33.80
N ALA A 230 35.10 -34.62 -33.79
CA ALA A 230 35.63 -33.70 -34.79
C ALA A 230 37.16 -33.64 -34.74
N THR A 231 37.74 -33.64 -33.54
CA THR A 231 39.19 -33.66 -33.32
C THR A 231 39.80 -34.97 -33.84
N LEU A 232 39.22 -36.12 -33.49
CA LEU A 232 39.66 -37.44 -33.95
C LEU A 232 39.53 -37.62 -35.48
N LYS A 233 38.49 -37.03 -36.08
CA LYS A 233 38.34 -36.97 -37.55
C LYS A 233 39.43 -36.10 -38.18
N ALA A 234 39.74 -34.95 -37.58
CA ALA A 234 40.76 -34.02 -38.09
C ALA A 234 42.19 -34.58 -37.94
N THR A 235 42.48 -35.35 -36.88
CA THR A 235 43.79 -35.98 -36.67
C THR A 235 43.97 -37.29 -37.45
N GLY A 236 42.95 -37.77 -38.17
CA GLY A 236 43.03 -38.98 -38.99
C GLY A 236 43.11 -40.29 -38.21
N GLN A 237 42.75 -40.29 -36.92
CA GLN A 237 42.86 -41.44 -36.01
C GLN A 237 41.52 -42.19 -35.81
N LEU A 238 40.76 -42.43 -36.88
CA LEU A 238 39.48 -43.13 -36.77
C LEU A 238 39.58 -44.68 -36.73
N ASN A 239 40.78 -45.25 -36.80
CA ASN A 239 40.98 -46.70 -36.93
C ASN A 239 41.84 -47.33 -35.81
N THR A 240 41.75 -46.87 -34.57
CA THR A 240 42.32 -47.61 -33.42
C THR A 240 41.53 -47.30 -32.14
N LEU A 241 41.32 -48.33 -31.29
CA LEU A 241 40.56 -48.41 -30.04
C LEU A 241 39.14 -48.99 -30.25
N SER A 242 38.97 -50.31 -30.35
CA SER A 242 39.18 -51.34 -29.32
C SER A 242 38.49 -50.98 -28.00
N THR A 243 37.38 -51.68 -27.73
CA THR A 243 36.57 -51.61 -26.53
C THR A 243 37.45 -51.75 -25.27
N PRO A 244 37.49 -50.78 -24.35
CA PRO A 244 37.89 -51.07 -22.99
C PRO A 244 36.71 -51.78 -22.31
N ALA A 245 36.92 -53.04 -21.96
CA ALA A 245 36.05 -53.76 -21.04
C ALA A 245 35.98 -52.96 -19.73
N LEU A 246 34.79 -52.50 -19.35
CA LEU A 246 34.55 -52.06 -17.98
C LEU A 246 34.28 -53.31 -17.16
N ASP A 247 35.29 -53.71 -16.38
CA ASP A 247 35.15 -54.60 -15.25
C ASP A 247 34.01 -54.11 -14.36
N TYR A 248 32.97 -54.93 -14.24
CA TYR A 248 31.97 -54.80 -13.20
C TYR A 248 32.59 -55.24 -11.88
N ALA A 249 33.06 -54.29 -11.07
CA ALA A 249 33.33 -54.56 -9.66
C ALA A 249 33.19 -53.31 -8.78
N LEU A 250 32.26 -53.44 -7.82
CA LEU A 250 32.18 -52.80 -6.51
C LEU A 250 31.52 -51.40 -6.46
N VAL A 251 30.25 -51.36 -6.04
CA VAL A 251 29.76 -51.22 -4.64
C VAL A 251 29.54 -49.73 -4.35
N SER A 252 28.29 -49.29 -4.46
CA SER A 252 27.48 -48.87 -3.31
C SER A 252 28.13 -47.77 -2.50
N ASP A 253 28.01 -46.53 -2.97
CA ASP A 253 27.95 -45.38 -2.07
C ASP A 253 26.58 -44.72 -2.28
N GLU A 254 25.62 -45.26 -1.53
CA GLU A 254 24.36 -44.61 -1.21
C GLU A 254 24.72 -43.25 -0.62
N PHE A 255 24.44 -42.17 -1.36
CA PHE A 255 24.72 -40.81 -0.92
C PHE A 255 23.78 -40.48 0.24
N ASP A 256 24.20 -40.86 1.45
CA ASP A 256 23.43 -40.69 2.67
C ASP A 256 23.33 -39.20 3.01
N VAL A 257 22.19 -38.61 2.61
CA VAL A 257 21.85 -37.20 2.80
C VAL A 257 21.95 -36.79 4.28
N ASN A 258 21.87 -37.75 5.20
CA ASN A 258 21.98 -37.52 6.64
C ASN A 258 23.39 -37.13 7.10
N ARG A 259 24.46 -37.53 6.38
CA ARG A 259 25.84 -37.18 6.75
C ARG A 259 26.19 -35.70 6.49
N ALA A 260 25.47 -35.04 5.57
CA ALA A 260 25.66 -33.62 5.28
C ALA A 260 25.07 -32.70 6.36
N LEU A 261 24.12 -33.19 7.16
CA LEU A 261 23.48 -32.41 8.23
C LEU A 261 24.33 -32.33 9.52
N GLU A 262 25.25 -33.26 9.74
CA GLU A 262 26.12 -33.26 10.93
C GLU A 262 27.35 -32.34 10.81
N THR A 263 27.60 -31.76 9.64
CA THR A 263 28.75 -30.86 9.40
C THR A 263 28.39 -29.38 9.34
N LEU A 264 27.12 -29.03 9.57
CA LEU A 264 26.66 -27.64 9.60
C LEU A 264 26.79 -27.06 11.03
N PRO A 265 27.38 -25.86 11.18
CA PRO A 265 27.51 -25.23 12.49
C PRO A 265 26.14 -24.89 13.10
N PRO A 266 25.99 -24.94 14.43
CA PRO A 266 24.69 -25.03 15.14
C PRO A 266 23.79 -23.79 15.06
N HIS A 267 24.12 -22.77 14.27
CA HIS A 267 23.29 -21.56 14.11
C HIS A 267 22.32 -21.63 12.92
N LEU A 268 22.30 -22.74 12.18
CA LEU A 268 21.43 -22.95 11.02
C LEU A 268 20.39 -24.07 11.19
N ILE A 269 20.34 -24.69 12.38
CA ILE A 269 19.31 -25.65 12.77
C ILE A 269 18.40 -24.97 13.78
N MET A 270 17.48 -24.11 13.31
CA MET A 270 16.29 -23.63 14.03
C MET A 270 15.42 -22.82 13.06
N LEU A 271 14.62 -23.54 12.28
CA LEU A 271 13.32 -23.09 11.76
C LEU A 271 12.34 -24.23 12.00
#